data_AF-A0A0P7BXA0-F1
#
_entry.id   AF-A0A0P7BXA0-F1
#
_cell.length_a   1.000
_cell.length_b   1.000
_cell.length_c   1.000
_cell.angle_alpha   90.00
_cell.angle_beta   90.00
_cell.angle_gamma   90.00
#
_symmetry.space_group_name_H-M   'P 1'
#
loop_
_entity.id
_entity.type
_entity.pdbx_description
1 polymer ?
#
loop_
_entity_poly.entity_id
_entity_poly.type
_entity_poly.pdbx_seq_one_letter_code
_entity_poly.pdbx_strand_id
1 'polypeptide(L)'
;MPSSFVPFTTGPARPKQVISLGFFRTGSQSLKEALTILGYRDVFHSSVMARSPEKWIGLGAAADANIPCLPSYTGCTWTRDEWDSYFGPCEALTDVTPFAEPLLRAYPEARVILVHRDFDSWAESFQNTLVLPSSAGFMAWLSGNWMEPLVGIHISQTAWKLYMGLLGVSDLRKTRDRRIMRAGYERHYDSVRRMVPAERLLEIDLVDLDWEALCGFLGKKVPDVPFPRLNESRVFQNEYRGLQRLAVAGGVAVLPNLSGTTPLLKYDNVANHVLGLSEAPHLKASESRSIMTMPSLPQNATDTLRNEFTFLKYSLAEQHTEEPKLTVNHNAYWSYCGPLLRSSSSADAHSRLPANFHDFAAATFSSPILPSFLPFLDFVNKVVVASGLNHYLLTIRATTPTHDFDRPRWHTDELFFSDLARGDLPGVGMGQKSQYHGRKEYCKAPGTNWKICTSLLGPSTLFIPLEHQSATRQKQHKAREAASTDHACLSIRCVGCASAAESVRENLATNLARFGAEAAGPGECAMFRVGRETGAMHSEPCMSGAQHGRIFVNVVPGTEEELRGMMGKWGMGFPRQWWQWWVQGFNVQPLVA
;
A
#
# COMPACT_ATOMS: atom_id res chain seq x y z
N MET A 1 18.21 10.14 34.32
CA MET A 1 19.20 9.52 33.44
C MET A 1 19.89 10.65 32.68
N PRO A 2 21.21 10.62 32.44
CA PRO A 2 21.85 11.65 31.63
C PRO A 2 21.21 11.63 30.23
N SER A 3 20.81 12.78 29.71
CA SER A 3 20.07 12.87 28.45
C SER A 3 20.87 12.22 27.34
N SER A 4 20.29 11.22 26.66
CA SER A 4 20.90 10.52 25.52
C SER A 4 21.04 11.41 24.27
N PHE A 5 20.81 12.72 24.41
CA PHE A 5 20.80 13.70 23.34
C PHE A 5 21.34 15.06 23.81
N VAL A 6 21.82 15.85 22.85
CA VAL A 6 22.23 17.25 23.06
C VAL A 6 20.98 18.13 23.02
N PRO A 7 20.73 18.98 24.04
CA PRO A 7 19.57 19.86 24.06
C PRO A 7 19.67 20.92 22.94
N PHE A 8 18.52 21.44 22.51
CA PHE A 8 18.48 22.47 21.48
C PHE A 8 19.23 23.74 21.91
N THR A 9 19.08 24.13 23.17
CA THR A 9 19.77 25.27 23.77
C THR A 9 20.11 24.96 25.23
N THR A 10 21.26 25.45 25.70
CA THR A 10 21.75 25.22 27.06
C THR A 10 21.34 26.39 27.96
N GLY A 11 20.76 26.08 29.12
CA GLY A 11 20.33 27.08 30.09
C GLY A 11 19.17 26.58 30.95
N PRO A 12 18.76 27.36 31.96
CA PRO A 12 17.63 26.99 32.79
C PRO A 12 16.35 26.96 31.96
N ALA A 13 15.50 25.96 32.23
CA ALA A 13 14.19 25.84 31.60
C ALA A 13 13.33 27.07 31.87
N ARG A 14 12.58 27.50 30.86
CA ARG A 14 11.60 28.59 30.94
C ARG A 14 10.21 28.11 30.55
N PRO A 15 9.14 28.76 31.06
CA PRO A 15 7.79 28.47 30.63
C PRO A 15 7.63 28.62 29.11
N LYS A 16 7.02 27.63 28.45
CA LYS A 16 6.67 27.68 27.03
C LYS A 16 5.41 28.53 26.87
N GLN A 17 5.59 29.81 26.59
CA GLN A 17 4.50 30.79 26.54
C GLN A 17 3.69 30.68 25.24
N VAL A 18 4.36 30.40 24.12
CA VAL A 18 3.74 30.34 22.78
C VAL A 18 4.17 29.08 22.04
N ILE A 19 3.21 28.35 21.48
CA ILE A 19 3.45 27.18 20.65
C ILE A 19 2.75 27.36 19.30
N SER A 20 3.52 27.39 18.22
CA SER A 20 3.01 27.40 16.86
C SER A 20 2.83 25.97 16.36
N LEU A 21 1.59 25.61 16.03
CA LEU A 21 1.20 24.28 15.56
C LEU A 21 0.66 24.29 14.12
N GLY A 22 0.87 25.37 13.36
CA GLY A 22 0.71 25.35 11.90
C GLY A 22 1.61 24.28 11.28
N PHE A 23 1.21 23.71 10.15
CA PHE A 23 2.03 22.75 9.42
C PHE A 23 3.38 23.35 8.98
N PHE A 24 4.38 22.53 8.71
CA PHE A 24 5.58 23.00 8.01
C PHE A 24 5.15 23.69 6.70
N ARG A 25 5.86 24.73 6.28
CA ARG A 25 5.52 25.53 5.08
C ARG A 25 4.29 26.44 5.22
N THR A 26 3.79 26.69 6.43
CA THR A 26 2.76 27.70 6.69
C THR A 26 3.33 29.00 7.29
N GLY A 27 4.59 29.31 7.01
CA GLY A 27 5.24 30.57 7.42
C GLY A 27 5.87 30.54 8.82
N SER A 28 6.27 29.35 9.30
CA SER A 28 6.85 29.17 10.64
C SER A 28 8.15 29.95 10.84
N GLN A 29 8.99 30.12 9.82
CA GLN A 29 10.21 30.94 9.92
C GLN A 29 9.89 32.43 10.12
N SER A 30 8.86 32.92 9.42
CA SER A 30 8.38 34.29 9.57
C SER A 30 7.83 34.51 10.98
N LEU A 31 7.07 33.54 11.48
CA LEU A 31 6.55 33.58 12.84
C LEU A 31 7.65 33.50 13.91
N LYS A 32 8.70 32.68 13.71
CA LYS A 32 9.88 32.66 14.59
C LYS A 32 10.52 34.05 14.69
N GLU A 33 10.67 34.74 13.57
CA GLU A 33 11.25 36.08 13.55
C GLU A 33 10.33 37.10 14.22
N ALA A 34 9.03 37.03 13.96
CA ALA A 34 8.05 37.90 14.58
C ALA A 34 8.05 37.76 16.11
N LEU A 35 8.05 36.53 16.62
CA LEU A 35 8.13 36.26 18.07
C LEU A 35 9.45 36.75 18.67
N THR A 36 10.55 36.67 17.93
CA THR A 36 11.85 37.20 18.37
C THR A 36 11.79 38.73 18.51
N ILE A 37 11.19 39.43 17.54
CA ILE A 37 10.97 40.89 17.58
C ILE A 37 10.06 41.29 18.75
N LEU A 38 9.05 40.47 19.08
CA LEU A 38 8.17 40.69 20.24
C LEU A 38 8.82 40.39 21.60
N GLY A 39 10.10 40.00 21.59
CA GLY A 39 10.92 39.82 22.78
C GLY A 39 10.80 38.45 23.44
N TYR A 40 10.23 37.45 22.78
CA TYR A 40 10.29 36.07 23.25
C TYR A 40 11.73 35.56 23.16
N ARG A 41 12.24 34.99 24.26
CA ARG A 41 13.61 34.49 24.30
C ARG A 41 13.72 33.12 23.66
N ASP A 42 14.80 32.92 22.91
CA ASP A 42 15.20 31.64 22.35
C ASP A 42 14.06 30.94 21.59
N VAL A 43 13.51 31.57 20.55
CA VAL A 43 12.41 30.98 19.78
C VAL A 43 12.90 29.78 18.96
N PHE A 44 12.41 28.59 19.27
CA PHE A 44 12.78 27.35 18.58
C PHE A 44 12.20 27.32 17.16
N HIS A 45 13.02 26.91 16.18
CA HIS A 45 12.61 26.58 14.81
C HIS A 45 13.57 25.54 14.23
N SER A 46 13.07 24.58 13.45
CA SER A 46 13.88 23.45 12.97
C SER A 46 15.02 23.86 12.02
N SER A 47 14.83 24.92 11.23
CA SER A 47 15.83 25.44 10.27
C SER A 47 17.19 25.78 10.89
N VAL A 48 17.23 26.30 12.12
CA VAL A 48 18.49 26.69 12.78
C VAL A 48 19.33 25.47 13.19
N MET A 49 18.73 24.27 13.18
CA MET A 49 19.39 23.02 13.47
C MET A 49 20.15 22.44 12.27
N ALA A 50 19.97 22.98 11.05
CA ALA A 50 20.73 22.50 9.90
C ALA A 50 22.24 22.51 10.20
N ARG A 51 22.73 23.54 10.87
CA ARG A 51 24.16 23.73 11.20
C ARG A 51 24.64 22.97 12.45
N SER A 52 23.75 22.24 13.13
CA SER A 52 24.03 21.50 14.38
C SER A 52 23.42 20.10 14.32
N PRO A 53 24.04 19.16 13.58
CA PRO A 53 23.52 17.80 13.36
C PRO A 53 23.20 17.03 14.65
N GLU A 54 23.97 17.25 15.72
CA GLU A 54 23.82 16.62 17.02
C GLU A 54 22.47 16.92 17.68
N LYS A 55 21.88 18.08 17.40
CA LYS A 55 20.57 18.48 17.95
C LYS A 55 19.42 17.70 17.35
N TRP A 56 19.58 17.16 16.13
CA TRP A 56 18.56 16.33 15.47
C TRP A 56 18.34 15.00 16.16
N ILE A 57 19.35 14.48 16.88
CA ILE A 57 19.24 13.24 17.65
C ILE A 57 18.13 13.38 18.71
N GLY A 58 18.05 14.53 19.39
CA GLY A 58 17.01 14.79 20.39
C GLY A 58 15.60 14.84 19.79
N LEU A 59 15.42 15.49 18.63
CA LEU A 59 14.14 15.45 17.90
C LEU A 59 13.79 14.04 17.43
N GLY A 60 14.78 13.25 17.00
CA GLY A 60 14.60 11.85 16.62
C GLY A 60 14.14 10.99 17.78
N ALA A 61 14.73 11.18 18.97
CA ALA A 61 14.31 10.51 20.20
C ALA A 61 12.91 10.96 20.64
N ALA A 62 12.59 12.25 20.53
CA ALA A 62 11.25 12.77 20.78
C ALA A 62 10.21 12.16 19.83
N ALA A 63 10.58 11.97 18.56
CA ALA A 63 9.73 11.30 17.56
C ALA A 63 9.46 9.85 17.92
N ASP A 64 10.49 9.08 18.24
CA ASP A 64 10.37 7.67 18.65
C ASP A 64 9.50 7.52 19.92
N ALA A 65 9.59 8.47 20.84
CA ALA A 65 8.78 8.51 22.06
C ALA A 65 7.31 8.86 21.80
N ASN A 66 7.04 9.84 20.92
CA ASN A 66 5.75 10.52 20.92
C ASN A 66 4.89 10.32 19.65
N ILE A 67 5.39 9.64 18.62
CA ILE A 67 4.68 9.49 17.34
C ILE A 67 4.28 8.01 17.12
N PRO A 68 3.03 7.62 17.41
CA PRO A 68 2.60 6.21 17.41
C PRO A 68 2.64 5.51 16.06
N CYS A 69 2.62 6.26 14.95
CA CYS A 69 2.67 5.69 13.62
C CYS A 69 4.08 5.28 13.17
N LEU A 70 5.13 5.59 13.96
CA LEU A 70 6.49 5.23 13.60
C LEU A 70 6.77 3.74 13.90
N PRO A 71 7.51 3.04 13.03
CA PRO A 71 8.01 1.70 13.35
C PRO A 71 8.93 1.66 14.58
N SER A 72 9.59 2.78 14.88
CA SER A 72 10.47 2.98 16.03
C SER A 72 9.75 3.49 17.28
N TYR A 73 8.40 3.52 17.27
CA TYR A 73 7.63 4.01 18.40
C TYR A 73 7.89 3.19 19.67
N THR A 74 8.30 3.84 20.74
CA THR A 74 8.69 3.18 22.00
C THR A 74 7.55 3.03 22.98
N GLY A 75 6.41 3.69 22.76
CA GLY A 75 5.30 3.72 23.73
C GLY A 75 5.50 4.70 24.89
N CYS A 76 6.65 5.37 24.99
CA CYS A 76 6.97 6.29 26.07
C CYS A 76 6.68 7.74 25.69
N THR A 77 5.63 8.37 26.23
CA THR A 77 5.36 9.81 25.97
C THR A 77 6.29 10.68 26.81
N TRP A 78 6.89 11.71 26.21
CA TRP A 78 7.74 12.66 26.94
C TRP A 78 6.94 13.50 27.93
N THR A 79 7.48 13.62 29.12
CA THR A 79 7.01 14.47 30.22
C THR A 79 7.42 15.93 30.00
N ARG A 80 6.82 16.86 30.77
CA ARG A 80 7.22 18.29 30.76
C ARG A 80 8.71 18.46 31.04
N ASP A 81 9.28 17.72 31.98
CA ASP A 81 10.70 17.82 32.33
C ASP A 81 11.63 17.40 31.19
N GLU A 82 11.22 16.40 30.39
CA GLU A 82 11.98 15.98 29.20
C GLU A 82 11.90 17.02 28.08
N TRP A 83 10.71 17.61 27.85
CA TRP A 83 10.55 18.72 26.92
C TRP A 83 11.34 19.97 27.36
N ASP A 84 11.33 20.28 28.65
CA ASP A 84 12.08 21.39 29.24
C ASP A 84 13.58 21.12 29.21
N SER A 85 14.01 19.87 29.36
CA SER A 85 15.41 19.49 29.18
C SER A 85 15.87 19.67 27.74
N TYR A 86 15.01 19.36 26.74
CA TYR A 86 15.36 19.51 25.34
C TYR A 86 15.31 20.96 24.86
N PHE A 87 14.22 21.68 25.13
CA PHE A 87 14.02 23.06 24.67
C PHE A 87 14.65 24.10 25.59
N GLY A 88 14.97 23.76 26.84
CA GLY A 88 15.68 24.62 27.78
C GLY A 88 15.07 26.02 27.89
N PRO A 89 15.85 27.11 27.71
CA PRO A 89 15.37 28.48 27.80
C PRO A 89 14.37 28.94 26.73
N CYS A 90 13.99 28.12 25.75
CA CYS A 90 12.99 28.56 24.76
C CYS A 90 11.68 28.99 25.42
N GLU A 91 11.20 30.18 25.12
CA GLU A 91 9.88 30.69 25.55
C GLU A 91 8.81 30.46 24.48
N ALA A 92 9.20 30.25 23.23
CA ALA A 92 8.29 29.95 22.14
C ALA A 92 8.81 28.85 21.20
N LEU A 93 7.90 28.03 20.69
CA LEU A 93 8.21 26.87 19.85
C LEU A 93 7.51 26.99 18.49
N THR A 94 8.25 26.80 17.40
CA THR A 94 7.72 26.70 16.02
C THR A 94 8.25 25.42 15.36
N ASP A 95 7.62 24.94 14.27
CA ASP A 95 8.00 23.67 13.62
C ASP A 95 7.92 22.42 14.54
N VAL A 96 7.05 22.44 15.55
CA VAL A 96 6.85 21.32 16.49
C VAL A 96 5.55 20.55 16.25
N THR A 97 4.95 20.75 15.08
CA THR A 97 3.64 20.23 14.68
C THR A 97 3.46 18.72 14.86
N PRO A 98 4.44 17.84 14.54
CA PRO A 98 4.32 16.40 14.78
C PRO A 98 4.15 16.03 16.27
N PHE A 99 4.45 16.95 17.18
CA PHE A 99 4.35 16.81 18.63
C PHE A 99 3.19 17.61 19.22
N ALA A 100 2.20 18.01 18.41
CA ALA A 100 1.09 18.85 18.87
C ALA A 100 0.39 18.29 20.13
N GLU A 101 -0.08 17.05 20.08
CA GLU A 101 -0.78 16.43 21.20
C GLU A 101 0.07 16.32 22.49
N PRO A 102 1.30 15.76 22.48
CA PRO A 102 2.12 15.69 23.69
C PRO A 102 2.53 17.07 24.21
N LEU A 103 2.81 18.06 23.35
CA LEU A 103 3.16 19.41 23.80
C LEU A 103 1.97 20.15 24.41
N LEU A 104 0.77 20.01 23.84
CA LEU A 104 -0.43 20.63 24.41
C LEU A 104 -0.80 20.01 25.76
N ARG A 105 -0.56 18.71 25.95
CA ARG A 105 -0.71 18.04 27.26
C ARG A 105 0.35 18.48 28.25
N ALA A 106 1.60 18.64 27.80
CA ALA A 106 2.70 19.07 28.65
C ALA A 106 2.62 20.56 29.02
N TYR A 107 2.08 21.42 28.16
CA TYR A 107 1.98 22.87 28.34
C TYR A 107 0.55 23.39 28.11
N PRO A 108 -0.42 22.98 28.95
CA PRO A 108 -1.81 23.37 28.81
C PRO A 108 -2.06 24.88 29.02
N GLU A 109 -1.10 25.63 29.56
CA GLU A 109 -1.15 27.07 29.74
C GLU A 109 -0.68 27.87 28.51
N ALA A 110 0.03 27.24 27.58
CA ALA A 110 0.62 27.92 26.44
C ALA A 110 -0.47 28.50 25.52
N ARG A 111 -0.17 29.67 24.94
CA ARG A 111 -0.96 30.22 23.83
C ARG A 111 -0.56 29.53 22.53
N VAL A 112 -1.54 29.16 21.73
CA VAL A 112 -1.35 28.37 20.52
C VAL A 112 -1.63 29.21 19.31
N ILE A 113 -0.71 29.19 18.34
CA ILE A 113 -0.89 29.85 17.05
C ILE A 113 -1.00 28.76 15.99
N LEU A 114 -2.10 28.75 15.25
CA LEU A 114 -2.44 27.75 14.24
C LEU A 114 -2.59 28.45 12.89
N VAL A 115 -1.46 28.68 12.22
CA VAL A 115 -1.43 29.29 10.89
C VAL A 115 -1.77 28.25 9.84
N HIS A 116 -2.83 28.48 9.06
CA HIS A 116 -3.20 27.65 7.91
C HIS A 116 -2.94 28.36 6.58
N ARG A 117 -2.98 27.59 5.50
CA ARG A 117 -2.89 28.06 4.11
C ARG A 117 -3.81 27.22 3.24
N ASP A 118 -4.17 27.73 2.06
CA ASP A 118 -4.75 26.90 0.99
C ASP A 118 -3.98 25.58 0.82
N PHE A 119 -4.73 24.48 0.83
CA PHE A 119 -4.17 23.13 0.85
C PHE A 119 -3.34 22.85 -0.41
N ASP A 120 -3.83 23.21 -1.59
CA ASP A 120 -3.17 22.81 -2.84
C ASP A 120 -1.83 23.53 -3.00
N SER A 121 -1.81 24.82 -2.66
CA SER A 121 -0.60 25.65 -2.60
C SER A 121 0.38 25.18 -1.51
N TRP A 122 -0.13 24.78 -0.35
CA TRP A 122 0.67 24.22 0.73
C TRP A 122 1.30 22.87 0.32
N ALA A 123 0.51 21.95 -0.24
CA ALA A 123 0.93 20.60 -0.61
C ALA A 123 2.04 20.64 -1.66
N GLU A 124 1.96 21.55 -2.63
CA GLU A 124 3.02 21.76 -3.61
C GLU A 124 4.31 22.26 -2.96
N SER A 125 4.23 23.26 -2.06
CA SER A 125 5.37 23.79 -1.30
C SER A 125 6.03 22.70 -0.42
N PHE A 126 5.21 21.89 0.25
CA PHE A 126 5.62 20.78 1.10
C PHE A 126 6.33 19.68 0.30
N GLN A 127 5.78 19.30 -0.85
CA GLN A 127 6.39 18.34 -1.76
C GLN A 127 7.73 18.82 -2.29
N ASN A 128 7.79 20.04 -2.83
CA ASN A 128 8.98 20.56 -3.50
C ASN A 128 10.13 20.88 -2.54
N THR A 129 9.83 21.27 -1.30
CA THR A 129 10.85 21.75 -0.36
C THR A 129 11.32 20.67 0.61
N LEU A 130 10.41 19.81 1.07
CA LEU A 130 10.68 18.89 2.16
C LEU A 130 10.68 17.45 1.67
N VAL A 131 9.57 16.99 1.09
CA VAL A 131 9.40 15.57 0.76
C VAL A 131 10.30 15.12 -0.39
N LEU A 132 10.32 15.83 -1.52
CA LEU A 132 11.10 15.41 -2.68
C LEU A 132 12.60 15.36 -2.38
N PRO A 133 13.24 16.41 -1.81
CA PRO A 133 14.67 16.37 -1.53
C PRO A 133 15.05 15.33 -0.46
N SER A 134 14.20 15.07 0.53
CA SER A 134 14.49 14.12 1.60
C SER A 134 14.16 12.66 1.25
N SER A 135 13.27 12.41 0.28
CA SER A 135 12.77 11.06 -0.04
C SER A 135 12.98 10.62 -1.50
N ALA A 136 13.62 11.45 -2.33
CA ALA A 136 13.91 11.10 -3.73
C ALA A 136 15.16 10.24 -3.86
N GLY A 137 14.93 8.96 -4.12
CA GLY A 137 15.91 8.07 -4.74
C GLY A 137 16.84 7.36 -3.77
N PHE A 138 17.57 6.39 -4.34
CA PHE A 138 18.52 5.54 -3.63
C PHE A 138 19.57 6.33 -2.86
N MET A 139 20.02 7.48 -3.39
CA MET A 139 21.05 8.30 -2.74
C MET A 139 20.58 8.96 -1.44
N ALA A 140 19.32 9.42 -1.35
CA ALA A 140 18.76 9.95 -0.11
C ALA A 140 18.59 8.84 0.94
N TRP A 141 18.15 7.65 0.51
CA TRP A 141 18.05 6.47 1.37
C TRP A 141 19.43 6.02 1.88
N LEU A 142 20.43 5.94 1.01
CA LEU A 142 21.81 5.57 1.35
C LEU A 142 22.44 6.59 2.30
N SER A 143 22.21 7.89 2.06
CA SER A 143 22.66 8.96 2.95
C SER A 143 22.08 8.79 4.34
N GLY A 144 20.76 8.69 4.47
CA GLY A 144 20.12 8.62 5.77
C GLY A 144 20.36 7.31 6.53
N ASN A 145 20.48 6.16 5.86
CA ASN A 145 20.59 4.86 6.54
C ASN A 145 22.03 4.39 6.76
N TRP A 146 22.99 4.85 5.95
CA TRP A 146 24.37 4.39 6.03
C TRP A 146 25.36 5.53 6.25
N MET A 147 25.36 6.58 5.42
CA MET A 147 26.41 7.61 5.49
C MET A 147 26.27 8.51 6.72
N GLU A 148 25.07 9.01 7.01
CA GLU A 148 24.83 9.88 8.15
C GLU A 148 25.10 9.17 9.50
N PRO A 149 24.58 7.95 9.76
CA PRO A 149 24.85 7.26 11.02
C PRO A 149 26.33 6.94 11.25
N LEU A 150 27.10 6.66 10.19
CA LEU A 150 28.54 6.39 10.27
C LEU A 150 29.34 7.58 10.80
N VAL A 151 28.84 8.80 10.62
CA VAL A 151 29.45 10.04 11.13
C VAL A 151 28.67 10.64 12.31
N GLY A 152 27.75 9.87 12.92
CA GLY A 152 26.94 10.29 14.07
C GLY A 152 25.82 11.28 13.74
N ILE A 153 25.52 11.50 12.46
CA ILE A 153 24.49 12.41 11.96
C ILE A 153 23.19 11.62 11.76
N HIS A 154 22.03 12.22 12.08
CA HIS A 154 20.72 11.54 11.97
C HIS A 154 19.63 12.46 11.37
N ILE A 155 20.03 13.41 10.52
CA ILE A 155 19.13 14.48 10.06
C ILE A 155 18.05 13.90 9.14
N SER A 156 18.43 13.10 8.15
CA SER A 156 17.49 12.49 7.20
C SER A 156 16.50 11.57 7.90
N GLN A 157 16.99 10.69 8.78
CA GLN A 157 16.13 9.78 9.54
C GLN A 157 15.13 10.54 10.41
N THR A 158 15.59 11.59 11.11
CA THR A 158 14.72 12.41 11.95
C THR A 158 13.69 13.15 11.11
N ALA A 159 14.10 13.78 10.00
CA ALA A 159 13.18 14.45 9.08
C ALA A 159 12.09 13.50 8.55
N TRP A 160 12.45 12.27 8.19
CA TRP A 160 11.49 11.25 7.76
C TRP A 160 10.47 10.92 8.85
N LYS A 161 10.91 10.75 10.09
CA LYS A 161 10.04 10.51 11.25
C LYS A 161 9.05 11.67 11.45
N LEU A 162 9.52 12.91 11.35
CA LEU A 162 8.69 14.10 11.47
C LEU A 162 7.64 14.18 10.35
N TYR A 163 8.00 13.90 9.09
CA TYR A 163 7.05 13.91 7.97
C TYR A 163 6.02 12.79 8.06
N MET A 164 6.45 11.60 8.47
CA MET A 164 5.57 10.46 8.72
C MET A 164 4.58 10.78 9.84
N GLY A 165 5.05 11.35 10.96
CA GLY A 165 4.21 11.77 12.07
C GLY A 165 3.22 12.88 11.69
N LEU A 166 3.66 13.87 10.93
CA LEU A 166 2.81 14.98 10.47
C LEU A 166 1.57 14.49 9.69
N LEU A 167 1.72 13.42 8.92
CA LEU A 167 0.63 12.86 8.10
C LEU A 167 -0.06 11.63 8.73
N GLY A 168 0.48 11.11 9.84
CA GLY A 168 -0.01 9.91 10.50
C GLY A 168 0.21 8.64 9.68
N VAL A 169 1.36 8.51 9.01
CA VAL A 169 1.74 7.34 8.22
C VAL A 169 3.01 6.69 8.74
N SER A 170 3.17 5.39 8.47
CA SER A 170 4.36 4.61 8.86
C SER A 170 5.33 4.36 7.71
N ASP A 171 5.02 4.88 6.52
CA ASP A 171 5.81 4.71 5.30
C ASP A 171 6.08 6.08 4.66
N LEU A 172 7.36 6.44 4.56
CA LEU A 172 7.79 7.71 3.99
C LEU A 172 7.30 7.91 2.55
N ARG A 173 7.14 6.86 1.73
CA ARG A 173 6.65 7.03 0.35
C ARG A 173 5.23 7.55 0.29
N LYS A 174 4.40 7.22 1.30
CA LYS A 174 3.03 7.70 1.42
C LYS A 174 2.97 9.20 1.66
N THR A 175 4.05 9.81 2.15
CA THR A 175 4.10 11.27 2.33
C THR A 175 4.19 12.03 1.02
N ARG A 176 4.13 11.36 -0.15
CA ARG A 176 4.01 11.96 -1.49
C ARG A 176 2.59 11.93 -2.05
N ASP A 177 1.69 11.15 -1.46
CA ASP A 177 0.30 11.04 -1.91
C ASP A 177 -0.51 12.25 -1.46
N ARG A 178 -1.08 13.01 -2.41
CA ARG A 178 -1.89 14.20 -2.13
C ARG A 178 -3.14 13.89 -1.30
N ARG A 179 -3.74 12.70 -1.43
CA ARG A 179 -4.91 12.30 -0.65
C ARG A 179 -4.54 12.08 0.82
N ILE A 180 -3.38 11.47 1.06
CA ILE A 180 -2.82 11.27 2.41
C ILE A 180 -2.44 12.62 3.03
N MET A 181 -1.82 13.51 2.24
CA MET A 181 -1.55 14.88 2.69
C MET A 181 -2.81 15.59 3.12
N ARG A 182 -3.89 15.53 2.33
CA ARG A 182 -5.16 16.18 2.63
C ARG A 182 -5.76 15.66 3.93
N ALA A 183 -5.89 14.34 4.05
CA ALA A 183 -6.41 13.72 5.24
C ALA A 183 -5.56 14.02 6.49
N GLY A 184 -4.22 14.05 6.36
CA GLY A 184 -3.32 14.38 7.46
C GLY A 184 -3.42 15.85 7.87
N TYR A 185 -3.48 16.76 6.89
CA TYR A 185 -3.66 18.19 7.10
C TYR A 185 -4.97 18.47 7.84
N GLU A 186 -6.11 18.06 7.28
CA GLU A 186 -7.44 18.30 7.87
C GLU A 186 -7.55 17.72 9.29
N ARG A 187 -7.13 16.47 9.48
CA ARG A 187 -7.14 15.79 10.79
C ARG A 187 -6.37 16.57 11.86
N HIS A 188 -5.23 17.16 11.52
CA HIS A 188 -4.41 17.89 12.48
C HIS A 188 -5.07 19.18 12.94
N TYR A 189 -5.53 20.03 12.00
CA TYR A 189 -6.19 21.28 12.37
C TYR A 189 -7.45 20.99 13.21
N ASP A 190 -8.24 19.97 12.82
CA ASP A 190 -9.39 19.53 13.61
C ASP A 190 -9.02 18.99 14.99
N SER A 191 -7.84 18.37 15.14
CA SER A 191 -7.35 17.92 16.44
C SER A 191 -6.97 19.09 17.34
N VAL A 192 -6.24 20.07 16.81
CA VAL A 192 -5.83 21.26 17.59
C VAL A 192 -7.05 22.07 18.04
N ARG A 193 -8.03 22.29 17.15
CA ARG A 193 -9.29 22.97 17.49
C ARG A 193 -10.07 22.28 18.62
N ARG A 194 -10.02 20.95 18.69
CA ARG A 194 -10.66 20.18 19.78
C ARG A 194 -9.90 20.23 21.10
N MET A 195 -8.57 20.34 21.04
CA MET A 195 -7.71 20.29 22.22
C MET A 195 -7.48 21.65 22.89
N VAL A 196 -7.55 22.74 22.12
CA VAL A 196 -7.20 24.07 22.59
C VAL A 196 -8.46 24.93 22.70
N PRO A 197 -8.78 25.47 23.89
CA PRO A 197 -9.85 26.45 24.06
C PRO A 197 -9.63 27.69 23.19
N ALA A 198 -10.72 28.27 22.68
CA ALA A 198 -10.70 29.40 21.75
C ALA A 198 -9.94 30.62 22.31
N GLU A 199 -9.95 30.83 23.63
CA GLU A 199 -9.29 31.96 24.28
C GLU A 199 -7.75 31.87 24.22
N ARG A 200 -7.23 30.67 23.96
CA ARG A 200 -5.79 30.39 23.85
C ARG A 200 -5.38 29.99 22.43
N LEU A 201 -6.28 30.07 21.45
CA LEU A 201 -6.01 29.69 20.07
C LEU A 201 -6.15 30.89 19.13
N LEU A 202 -5.05 31.27 18.48
CA LEU A 202 -5.07 32.14 17.31
C LEU A 202 -5.01 31.26 16.06
N GLU A 203 -6.16 31.05 15.43
CA GLU A 203 -6.23 30.44 14.10
C GLU A 203 -6.35 31.54 13.04
N ILE A 204 -5.46 31.51 12.04
CA ILE A 204 -5.36 32.57 11.03
C ILE A 204 -4.81 32.03 9.70
N ASP A 205 -5.26 32.59 8.58
CA ASP A 205 -4.64 32.31 7.30
C ASP A 205 -3.28 33.00 7.21
N LEU A 206 -2.30 32.34 6.59
CA LEU A 206 -0.96 32.88 6.35
C LEU A 206 -0.98 34.24 5.62
N VAL A 207 -1.96 34.48 4.74
CA VAL A 207 -2.06 35.78 4.05
C VAL A 207 -2.41 36.91 5.01
N ASP A 208 -3.28 36.62 5.99
CA ASP A 208 -3.79 37.56 6.99
C ASP A 208 -2.87 37.69 8.22
N LEU A 209 -1.84 36.85 8.33
CA LEU A 209 -0.88 36.94 9.43
C LEU A 209 -0.05 38.24 9.35
N ASP A 210 -0.32 39.13 10.30
CA ASP A 210 0.35 40.43 10.46
C ASP A 210 0.61 40.78 11.93
N TRP A 211 1.06 42.01 12.19
CA TRP A 211 1.32 42.48 13.55
C TRP A 211 0.07 42.68 14.37
N GLU A 212 -1.03 43.15 13.78
CA GLU A 212 -2.24 43.47 14.52
C GLU A 212 -2.87 42.20 15.09
N ALA A 213 -3.02 41.17 14.25
CA ALA A 213 -3.54 39.88 14.67
C ALA A 213 -2.64 39.23 15.73
N LEU A 214 -1.32 39.18 15.48
CA LEU A 214 -0.37 38.53 16.37
C LEU A 214 -0.25 39.27 17.71
N CYS A 215 -0.10 40.59 17.70
CA CYS A 215 0.07 41.39 18.91
C CYS A 215 -1.23 41.48 19.72
N GLY A 216 -2.38 41.57 19.05
CA GLY A 216 -3.69 41.56 19.69
C GLY A 216 -3.92 40.28 20.49
N PHE A 217 -3.62 39.13 19.90
CA PHE A 217 -3.70 37.84 20.59
C PHE A 217 -2.67 37.70 21.72
N LEU A 218 -1.44 38.14 21.49
CA LEU A 218 -0.37 38.01 22.48
C LEU A 218 -0.38 39.10 23.57
N GLY A 219 -1.24 40.12 23.45
CA GLY A 219 -1.28 41.27 24.35
C GLY A 219 0.02 42.07 24.33
N LYS A 220 0.65 42.19 23.16
CA LYS A 220 1.91 42.93 22.95
C LYS A 220 1.63 44.25 22.20
N LYS A 221 2.58 45.18 22.25
CA LYS A 221 2.52 46.39 21.42
C LYS A 221 2.99 46.05 20.01
N VAL A 222 2.28 46.57 19.00
CA VAL A 222 2.69 46.47 17.60
C VAL A 222 4.05 47.17 17.44
N PRO A 223 5.09 46.49 16.95
CA PRO A 223 6.40 47.09 16.76
C PRO A 223 6.43 47.95 15.49
N ASP A 224 7.28 48.98 15.48
CA ASP A 224 7.47 49.88 14.34
C ASP A 224 8.47 49.31 13.31
N VAL A 225 8.21 48.08 12.86
CA VAL A 225 8.96 47.40 11.80
C VAL A 225 7.99 46.62 10.90
N PRO A 226 8.28 46.38 9.62
CA PRO A 226 7.44 45.54 8.78
C PRO A 226 7.32 44.11 9.32
N PHE A 227 6.17 43.46 9.13
CA PHE A 227 6.00 42.06 9.50
C PHE A 227 6.96 41.18 8.70
N PRO A 228 7.74 40.29 9.32
CA PRO A 228 8.72 39.48 8.61
C PRO A 228 8.03 38.53 7.62
N ARG A 229 8.47 38.52 6.36
CA ARG A 229 8.00 37.60 5.31
C ARG A 229 9.21 36.84 4.74
N LEU A 230 9.65 35.81 5.45
CA LEU A 230 10.82 35.00 5.11
C LEU A 230 10.41 33.79 4.26
N ASN A 231 11.02 33.63 3.08
CA ASN A 231 10.80 32.46 2.21
C ASN A 231 11.80 31.34 2.55
N GLU A 232 11.30 30.31 3.22
CA GLU A 232 12.08 29.14 3.65
C GLU A 232 12.68 28.33 2.47
N SER A 233 12.13 28.43 1.26
CA SER A 233 12.45 27.51 0.15
C SER A 233 13.91 27.59 -0.31
N ARG A 234 14.52 28.78 -0.34
CA ARG A 234 15.91 28.96 -0.83
C ARG A 234 16.96 28.67 0.25
N VAL A 235 16.72 29.06 1.50
CA VAL A 235 17.69 28.90 2.59
C VAL A 235 17.78 27.43 3.01
N PHE A 236 16.63 26.78 3.23
CA PHE A 236 16.57 25.39 3.67
C PHE A 236 17.16 24.42 2.63
N GLN A 237 16.88 24.62 1.34
CA GLN A 237 17.43 23.77 0.27
C GLN A 237 18.95 23.88 0.13
N ASN A 238 19.51 25.09 0.26
CA ASN A 238 20.95 25.31 0.06
C ASN A 238 21.79 24.76 1.22
N GLU A 239 21.35 24.97 2.47
CA GLU A 239 22.08 24.49 3.65
C GLU A 239 22.02 22.97 3.77
N TYR A 240 20.83 22.38 3.61
CA TYR A 240 20.64 20.93 3.70
C TYR A 240 21.41 20.17 2.62
N ARG A 241 21.40 20.68 1.37
CA ARG A 241 22.23 20.12 0.28
C ARG A 241 23.72 20.23 0.57
N GLY A 242 24.15 21.31 1.24
CA GLY A 242 25.54 21.48 1.68
C GLY A 242 25.97 20.41 2.70
N LEU A 243 25.15 20.17 3.72
CA LEU A 243 25.39 19.13 4.73
C LEU A 243 25.31 17.72 4.16
N GLN A 244 24.35 17.43 3.27
CA GLN A 244 24.29 16.16 2.56
C GLN A 244 25.55 15.93 1.72
N ARG A 245 26.07 16.95 1.03
CA ARG A 245 27.34 16.85 0.29
C ARG A 245 28.52 16.59 1.22
N LEU A 246 28.57 17.22 2.39
CA LEU A 246 29.61 16.98 3.39
C LEU A 246 29.52 15.59 4.01
N ALA A 247 28.32 15.09 4.31
CA ALA A 247 28.09 13.74 4.82
C ALA A 247 28.42 12.67 3.77
N VAL A 248 28.09 12.91 2.49
CA VAL A 248 28.50 12.05 1.38
C VAL A 248 30.03 12.06 1.22
N ALA A 249 30.67 13.24 1.25
CA ALA A 249 32.12 13.35 1.13
C ALA A 249 32.85 12.69 2.32
N GLY A 250 32.35 12.88 3.55
CA GLY A 250 32.88 12.26 4.76
C GLY A 250 32.67 10.75 4.79
N GLY A 251 31.47 10.27 4.41
CA GLY A 251 31.18 8.84 4.30
C GLY A 251 32.01 8.13 3.24
N VAL A 252 32.28 8.79 2.10
CA VAL A 252 33.19 8.30 1.07
C VAL A 252 34.64 8.28 1.54
N ALA A 253 35.07 9.26 2.35
CA ALA A 253 36.43 9.29 2.92
C ALA A 253 36.69 8.23 4.00
N VAL A 254 35.63 7.72 4.65
CA VAL A 254 35.71 6.66 5.67
C VAL A 254 35.68 5.25 5.06
N LEU A 255 35.34 5.11 3.77
CA LEU A 255 35.49 3.85 3.04
C LEU A 255 36.99 3.59 2.79
N PRO A 256 37.60 2.52 3.35
CA PRO A 256 39.00 2.22 3.10
C PRO A 256 39.19 1.90 1.62
N ASN A 257 40.30 2.39 1.06
CA ASN A 257 40.80 2.18 -0.30
C ASN A 257 40.54 0.75 -0.83
N LEU A 258 39.43 0.56 -1.53
CA LEU A 258 39.28 -0.50 -2.52
C LEU A 258 39.66 0.12 -3.87
N SER A 259 40.95 0.07 -4.15
CA SER A 259 41.57 0.46 -5.42
C SER A 259 40.90 -0.25 -6.60
N GLY A 260 40.36 0.56 -7.53
CA GLY A 260 39.81 0.10 -8.81
C GLY A 260 39.28 1.27 -9.63
N THR A 261 40.14 1.80 -10.50
CA THR A 261 40.03 3.02 -11.32
C THR A 261 38.80 3.15 -12.26
N THR A 262 38.43 4.42 -12.53
CA THR A 262 37.70 5.02 -13.68
C THR A 262 36.16 5.24 -13.58
N PRO A 263 35.58 6.22 -14.32
CA PRO A 263 35.65 7.66 -14.02
C PRO A 263 34.27 8.31 -13.81
N LEU A 264 34.27 9.51 -13.23
CA LEU A 264 33.12 10.42 -13.06
C LEU A 264 32.31 10.60 -14.37
N LEU A 265 31.09 10.06 -14.41
CA LEU A 265 30.07 10.44 -15.40
C LEU A 265 29.35 11.71 -14.93
N LYS A 266 29.49 12.76 -15.74
CA LYS A 266 28.83 14.05 -15.61
C LYS A 266 27.31 13.88 -15.68
N TYR A 267 26.62 14.52 -14.75
CA TYR A 267 25.19 14.81 -14.79
C TYR A 267 24.95 15.96 -15.76
N ASP A 268 24.05 15.78 -16.73
CA ASP A 268 23.27 16.86 -17.32
C ASP A 268 21.88 16.36 -17.76
N ASN A 269 20.87 17.14 -17.36
CA ASN A 269 19.51 17.28 -17.94
C ASN A 269 18.62 16.05 -18.19
N VAL A 270 17.58 15.91 -17.36
CA VAL A 270 16.19 15.78 -17.87
C VAL A 270 15.23 16.47 -16.90
N ALA A 271 14.77 17.65 -17.28
CA ALA A 271 13.55 18.27 -16.76
C ALA A 271 12.56 18.43 -17.94
N ASN A 272 11.27 18.27 -17.62
CA ASN A 272 10.07 18.56 -18.42
C ASN A 272 9.53 17.48 -19.38
N HIS A 273 8.37 16.92 -19.03
CA HIS A 273 7.12 16.87 -19.82
C HIS A 273 6.08 16.00 -19.08
N VAL A 274 4.75 16.19 -19.10
CA VAL A 274 3.78 17.26 -19.41
C VAL A 274 2.43 16.71 -18.88
N LEU A 275 1.57 17.60 -18.41
CA LEU A 275 0.19 17.35 -17.97
C LEU A 275 -0.70 16.84 -19.13
N GLY A 276 -1.68 15.98 -18.81
CA GLY A 276 -2.75 15.62 -19.72
C GLY A 276 -3.80 14.71 -19.07
N LEU A 277 -4.87 15.31 -18.53
CA LEU A 277 -6.09 14.62 -18.10
C LEU A 277 -6.96 14.31 -19.32
N SER A 278 -7.57 13.12 -19.37
CA SER A 278 -8.72 12.83 -20.24
C SER A 278 -9.53 11.64 -19.70
N GLU A 279 -10.85 11.74 -19.87
CA GLU A 279 -11.95 10.93 -19.35
C GLU A 279 -11.94 9.43 -19.74
N ALA A 280 -12.66 8.62 -18.95
CA ALA A 280 -12.83 7.17 -19.13
C ALA A 280 -13.89 6.82 -20.20
N PRO A 281 -13.67 5.82 -21.09
CA PRO A 281 -14.66 5.46 -22.10
C PRO A 281 -15.60 4.32 -21.65
N HIS A 282 -16.83 4.41 -22.14
CA HIS A 282 -17.94 3.46 -21.99
C HIS A 282 -17.66 2.07 -22.58
N LEU A 283 -18.10 1.02 -21.87
CA LEU A 283 -18.17 -0.37 -22.33
C LEU A 283 -19.21 -0.51 -23.47
N LYS A 284 -18.78 -0.98 -24.64
CA LYS A 284 -19.68 -1.51 -25.68
C LYS A 284 -19.79 -3.03 -25.53
N ALA A 285 -21.02 -3.53 -25.43
CA ALA A 285 -21.31 -4.93 -25.69
C ALA A 285 -21.18 -5.16 -27.21
N SER A 286 -20.32 -6.08 -27.65
CA SER A 286 -20.29 -6.54 -29.05
C SER A 286 -20.93 -7.92 -29.17
N GLU A 287 -21.97 -7.97 -29.99
CA GLU A 287 -22.66 -9.16 -30.47
C GLU A 287 -21.74 -9.97 -31.40
N SER A 288 -21.33 -11.16 -30.95
CA SER A 288 -21.12 -12.41 -31.74
C SER A 288 -20.20 -13.35 -30.95
N ARG A 289 -20.74 -14.27 -30.14
CA ARG A 289 -19.95 -15.29 -29.41
C ARG A 289 -20.29 -16.69 -29.89
N SER A 290 -19.27 -17.46 -30.27
CA SER A 290 -19.40 -18.90 -30.53
C SER A 290 -19.44 -19.66 -29.20
N ILE A 291 -20.64 -20.05 -28.76
CA ILE A 291 -20.87 -20.80 -27.52
C ILE A 291 -20.86 -22.30 -27.83
N MET A 292 -19.99 -23.07 -27.19
CA MET A 292 -19.88 -24.52 -27.41
C MET A 292 -20.78 -25.26 -26.40
N THR A 293 -21.86 -25.90 -26.88
CA THR A 293 -22.77 -26.73 -26.06
C THR A 293 -22.44 -28.23 -26.16
N MET A 294 -22.64 -28.96 -25.07
CA MET A 294 -22.38 -30.40 -24.89
C MET A 294 -23.18 -31.29 -25.85
N PRO A 295 -22.56 -31.76 -26.94
CA PRO A 295 -22.26 -33.19 -27.01
C PRO A 295 -20.86 -33.52 -27.57
N SER A 296 -19.92 -32.57 -27.61
CA SER A 296 -18.56 -32.83 -28.08
C SER A 296 -17.51 -32.32 -27.08
N LEU A 297 -17.42 -32.93 -25.90
CA LEU A 297 -16.13 -32.94 -25.20
C LEU A 297 -15.21 -33.88 -26.02
N PRO A 298 -14.12 -33.39 -26.63
CA PRO A 298 -13.12 -34.30 -27.17
C PRO A 298 -12.64 -35.22 -26.04
N GLN A 299 -12.25 -36.45 -26.38
CA GLN A 299 -11.77 -37.48 -25.42
C GLN A 299 -10.58 -37.02 -24.55
N ASN A 300 -10.06 -35.81 -24.76
CA ASN A 300 -9.16 -35.05 -23.91
C ASN A 300 -9.69 -33.62 -23.71
N ALA A 301 -10.13 -33.25 -22.50
CA ALA A 301 -10.51 -31.86 -22.19
C ALA A 301 -9.37 -30.84 -22.42
N THR A 302 -8.12 -31.32 -22.48
CA THR A 302 -6.92 -30.56 -22.83
C THR A 302 -6.82 -30.16 -24.31
N ASP A 303 -7.51 -30.86 -25.24
CA ASP A 303 -7.57 -30.44 -26.66
C ASP A 303 -8.41 -29.17 -26.84
N THR A 304 -9.39 -28.94 -25.96
CA THR A 304 -10.18 -27.70 -25.89
C THR A 304 -9.35 -26.47 -25.47
N LEU A 305 -8.19 -26.68 -24.83
CA LEU A 305 -7.24 -25.63 -24.40
C LEU A 305 -6.17 -25.32 -25.46
N ARG A 306 -6.43 -25.61 -26.74
CA ARG A 306 -5.67 -25.00 -27.85
C ARG A 306 -5.79 -23.47 -27.82
N ASN A 307 -6.91 -22.97 -27.30
CA ASN A 307 -7.12 -21.56 -26.96
C ASN A 307 -6.76 -21.34 -25.49
N GLU A 308 -6.13 -20.21 -25.18
CA GLU A 308 -5.60 -19.91 -23.84
C GLU A 308 -6.68 -19.86 -22.75
N PHE A 309 -7.91 -19.47 -23.13
CA PHE A 309 -9.11 -19.61 -22.33
C PHE A 309 -10.33 -19.97 -23.20
N THR A 310 -11.36 -20.51 -22.57
CA THR A 310 -12.68 -20.75 -23.16
C THR A 310 -13.78 -20.61 -22.10
N PHE A 311 -14.99 -20.25 -22.52
CA PHE A 311 -16.17 -20.25 -21.65
C PHE A 311 -16.98 -21.52 -21.89
N LEU A 312 -17.38 -22.18 -20.79
CA LEU A 312 -18.14 -23.42 -20.80
C LEU A 312 -19.45 -23.22 -20.06
N LYS A 313 -20.56 -23.66 -20.65
CA LYS A 313 -21.88 -23.61 -20.02
C LYS A 313 -22.07 -24.84 -19.12
N TYR A 314 -22.33 -24.62 -17.83
CA TYR A 314 -22.56 -25.68 -16.84
C TYR A 314 -24.02 -25.78 -16.37
N SER A 315 -24.83 -24.75 -16.63
CA SER A 315 -26.28 -24.76 -16.36
C SER A 315 -27.08 -24.38 -17.61
N LEU A 316 -28.17 -25.10 -17.87
CA LEU A 316 -29.10 -24.82 -18.98
C LEU A 316 -30.28 -23.95 -18.57
N ALA A 317 -30.45 -23.65 -17.28
CA ALA A 317 -31.61 -22.90 -16.80
C ALA A 317 -31.50 -21.42 -17.21
N GLU A 318 -32.38 -20.99 -18.11
CA GLU A 318 -32.79 -19.59 -18.17
C GLU A 318 -33.36 -19.24 -16.79
N GLN A 319 -32.60 -18.50 -15.98
CA GLN A 319 -33.08 -18.01 -14.69
C GLN A 319 -34.09 -16.88 -14.92
N HIS A 320 -35.30 -17.25 -15.32
CA HIS A 320 -36.45 -16.37 -15.28
C HIS A 320 -37.10 -16.42 -13.88
N THR A 321 -37.11 -15.26 -13.21
CA THR A 321 -38.15 -14.78 -12.27
C THR A 321 -38.44 -15.61 -11.01
N GLU A 322 -37.56 -15.48 -10.01
CA GLU A 322 -37.83 -14.98 -8.64
C GLU A 322 -36.55 -15.24 -7.83
N GLU A 323 -35.73 -14.20 -7.61
CA GLU A 323 -34.43 -14.33 -6.94
C GLU A 323 -34.59 -14.78 -5.47
N PRO A 324 -34.03 -15.92 -5.06
CA PRO A 324 -33.68 -16.07 -3.65
C PRO A 324 -32.62 -14.99 -3.36
N LYS A 325 -32.87 -14.12 -2.38
CA LYS A 325 -32.00 -13.01 -1.95
C LYS A 325 -30.68 -13.53 -1.33
N LEU A 326 -29.89 -14.31 -2.07
CA LEU A 326 -28.57 -14.75 -1.67
C LEU A 326 -27.65 -13.52 -1.67
N THR A 327 -27.23 -13.13 -0.46
CA THR A 327 -26.40 -11.96 -0.21
C THR A 327 -25.18 -12.40 0.58
N VAL A 328 -24.03 -11.80 0.26
CA VAL A 328 -22.81 -11.96 1.05
C VAL A 328 -22.86 -11.01 2.22
N ASN A 329 -22.99 -11.56 3.44
CA ASN A 329 -23.02 -10.75 4.66
C ASN A 329 -21.61 -10.37 5.13
N HIS A 330 -20.65 -11.28 4.95
CA HIS A 330 -19.29 -11.12 5.42
C HIS A 330 -18.27 -11.51 4.36
N ASN A 331 -17.11 -10.85 4.38
CA ASN A 331 -15.99 -11.29 3.57
C ASN A 331 -15.42 -12.58 4.17
N ALA A 332 -15.39 -13.64 3.36
CA ALA A 332 -14.92 -14.94 3.82
C ALA A 332 -14.29 -15.75 2.69
N TYR A 333 -13.44 -16.69 3.08
CA TYR A 333 -12.71 -17.57 2.19
C TYR A 333 -12.79 -18.98 2.73
N TRP A 334 -13.22 -19.92 1.90
CA TRP A 334 -13.20 -21.35 2.18
C TRP A 334 -12.32 -22.06 1.14
N SER A 335 -11.54 -23.03 1.60
CA SER A 335 -10.58 -23.76 0.78
C SER A 335 -10.59 -25.24 1.12
N TYR A 336 -10.52 -26.07 0.08
CA TYR A 336 -10.44 -27.51 0.15
C TYR A 336 -9.39 -28.00 -0.85
N CYS A 337 -8.45 -28.82 -0.39
CA CYS A 337 -7.44 -29.47 -1.20
C CYS A 337 -7.48 -30.98 -0.93
N GLY A 338 -7.89 -31.77 -1.92
CA GLY A 338 -8.13 -33.19 -1.74
C GLY A 338 -8.88 -33.86 -2.89
N PRO A 339 -9.40 -35.08 -2.66
CA PRO A 339 -10.21 -35.82 -3.63
C PRO A 339 -11.49 -35.07 -4.06
N LEU A 340 -12.10 -35.47 -5.18
CA LEU A 340 -13.35 -34.84 -5.65
C LEU A 340 -14.47 -34.92 -4.61
N LEU A 341 -15.09 -33.78 -4.29
CA LEU A 341 -16.25 -33.68 -3.42
C LEU A 341 -17.53 -33.99 -4.20
N ARG A 342 -18.48 -34.65 -3.56
CA ARG A 342 -19.76 -35.09 -4.10
C ARG A 342 -20.90 -34.63 -3.18
N SER A 343 -22.12 -34.66 -3.71
CA SER A 343 -23.33 -34.43 -2.93
C SER A 343 -23.52 -35.49 -1.84
N SER A 344 -24.37 -35.18 -0.86
CA SER A 344 -24.52 -35.89 0.42
C SER A 344 -24.98 -37.36 0.35
N SER A 345 -25.21 -37.93 -0.84
CA SER A 345 -25.68 -39.31 -1.03
C SER A 345 -24.57 -40.38 -1.19
N SER A 346 -23.29 -40.02 -1.07
CA SER A 346 -22.16 -40.96 -1.19
C SER A 346 -21.88 -41.74 0.11
N ALA A 347 -21.54 -43.04 0.01
CA ALA A 347 -21.21 -43.91 1.15
C ALA A 347 -19.86 -43.57 1.82
N ASP A 348 -18.96 -42.89 1.12
CA ASP A 348 -17.64 -42.50 1.63
C ASP A 348 -17.67 -41.10 2.26
N ALA A 349 -17.43 -41.03 3.57
CA ALA A 349 -17.42 -39.78 4.34
C ALA A 349 -16.38 -38.76 3.83
N HIS A 350 -15.27 -39.23 3.23
CA HIS A 350 -14.22 -38.35 2.69
C HIS A 350 -14.62 -37.65 1.38
N SER A 351 -15.69 -38.11 0.73
CA SER A 351 -16.20 -37.57 -0.53
C SER A 351 -17.37 -36.60 -0.37
N ARG A 352 -17.89 -36.36 0.84
CA ARG A 352 -19.02 -35.43 1.07
C ARG A 352 -18.52 -34.00 1.29
N LEU A 353 -19.41 -33.03 1.09
CA LEU A 353 -19.15 -31.66 1.56
C LEU A 353 -18.83 -31.69 3.07
N PRO A 354 -17.70 -31.09 3.48
CA PRO A 354 -17.27 -31.18 4.86
C PRO A 354 -18.11 -30.33 5.81
N ALA A 355 -18.17 -30.70 7.09
CA ALA A 355 -18.88 -29.92 8.11
C ALA A 355 -18.49 -28.44 8.11
N ASN A 356 -17.19 -28.14 7.97
CA ASN A 356 -16.70 -26.77 7.96
C ASN A 356 -17.18 -25.93 6.76
N PHE A 357 -17.63 -26.56 5.66
CA PHE A 357 -18.25 -25.87 4.54
C PHE A 357 -19.63 -25.36 4.94
N HIS A 358 -20.37 -26.16 5.70
CA HIS A 358 -21.68 -25.75 6.22
C HIS A 358 -21.54 -24.63 7.24
N ASP A 359 -20.53 -24.68 8.11
CA ASP A 359 -20.20 -23.59 9.04
C ASP A 359 -19.86 -22.29 8.27
N PHE A 360 -18.99 -22.39 7.27
CA PHE A 360 -18.65 -21.28 6.37
C PHE A 360 -19.91 -20.71 5.70
N ALA A 361 -20.74 -21.56 5.11
CA ALA A 361 -21.92 -21.12 4.37
C ALA A 361 -22.94 -20.43 5.28
N ALA A 362 -23.18 -20.99 6.48
CA ALA A 362 -24.08 -20.40 7.47
C ALA A 362 -23.55 -19.07 8.01
N ALA A 363 -22.24 -18.94 8.19
CA ALA A 363 -21.62 -17.70 8.66
C ALA A 363 -21.55 -16.60 7.58
N THR A 364 -21.53 -16.97 6.29
CA THR A 364 -21.19 -16.03 5.21
C THR A 364 -22.40 -15.51 4.43
N PHE A 365 -23.44 -16.33 4.27
CA PHE A 365 -24.54 -16.06 3.36
C PHE A 365 -25.89 -15.89 4.06
N SER A 366 -26.75 -15.02 3.51
CA SER A 366 -28.13 -14.84 3.99
C SER A 366 -29.04 -16.03 3.72
N SER A 367 -28.70 -16.85 2.72
CA SER A 367 -29.46 -18.04 2.31
C SER A 367 -28.53 -19.18 1.87
N PRO A 368 -29.01 -20.43 1.77
CA PRO A 368 -28.16 -21.55 1.38
C PRO A 368 -27.52 -21.37 -0.01
N ILE A 369 -26.19 -21.51 -0.09
CA ILE A 369 -25.42 -21.46 -1.35
C ILE A 369 -25.53 -22.74 -2.19
N LEU A 370 -25.95 -23.86 -1.58
CA LEU A 370 -25.96 -25.19 -2.19
C LEU A 370 -26.70 -25.27 -3.55
N PRO A 371 -27.88 -24.65 -3.75
CA PRO A 371 -28.60 -24.73 -5.02
C PRO A 371 -27.80 -24.17 -6.20
N SER A 372 -27.01 -23.13 -5.97
CA SER A 372 -26.15 -22.53 -7.00
C SER A 372 -24.81 -23.25 -7.14
N PHE A 373 -24.28 -23.79 -6.03
CA PHE A 373 -22.96 -24.40 -6.00
C PHE A 373 -22.91 -25.85 -6.49
N LEU A 374 -23.92 -26.67 -6.16
CA LEU A 374 -23.92 -28.10 -6.51
C LEU A 374 -23.91 -28.35 -8.03
N PRO A 375 -24.69 -27.64 -8.88
CA PRO A 375 -24.63 -27.82 -10.33
C PRO A 375 -23.24 -27.54 -10.90
N PHE A 376 -22.57 -26.51 -10.38
CA PHE A 376 -21.20 -26.18 -10.78
C PHE A 376 -20.20 -27.24 -10.30
N LEU A 377 -20.32 -27.72 -9.06
CA LEU A 377 -19.46 -28.77 -8.50
C LEU A 377 -19.55 -30.07 -9.32
N ASP A 378 -20.77 -30.50 -9.66
CA ASP A 378 -20.99 -31.69 -10.48
C ASP A 378 -20.41 -31.55 -11.89
N PHE A 379 -20.55 -30.35 -12.49
CA PHE A 379 -19.94 -30.05 -13.79
C PHE A 379 -18.42 -30.11 -13.72
N VAL A 380 -17.80 -29.43 -12.75
CA VAL A 380 -16.36 -29.42 -12.56
C VAL A 380 -15.83 -30.84 -12.36
N ASN A 381 -16.48 -31.65 -11.53
CA ASN A 381 -16.10 -33.04 -11.31
C ASN A 381 -16.06 -33.83 -12.62
N LYS A 382 -17.06 -33.67 -13.50
CA LYS A 382 -17.07 -34.31 -14.81
C LYS A 382 -15.90 -33.87 -15.68
N VAL A 383 -15.59 -32.57 -15.70
CA VAL A 383 -14.45 -32.03 -16.48
C VAL A 383 -13.11 -32.54 -15.95
N VAL A 384 -12.93 -32.58 -14.62
CA VAL A 384 -11.70 -33.04 -13.97
C VAL A 384 -11.49 -34.54 -14.21
N VAL A 385 -12.53 -35.36 -14.07
CA VAL A 385 -12.48 -36.80 -14.38
C VAL A 385 -12.20 -37.05 -15.86
N ALA A 386 -12.83 -36.29 -16.77
CA ALA A 386 -12.57 -36.38 -18.21
C ALA A 386 -11.13 -35.98 -18.59
N SER A 387 -10.43 -35.28 -17.70
CA SER A 387 -9.01 -34.93 -17.87
C SER A 387 -8.06 -35.97 -17.25
N GLY A 388 -8.57 -37.10 -16.75
CA GLY A 388 -7.77 -38.15 -16.10
C GLY A 388 -7.36 -37.81 -14.66
N LEU A 389 -8.01 -36.84 -14.02
CA LEU A 389 -7.69 -36.36 -12.67
C LEU A 389 -8.81 -36.70 -11.68
N ASN A 390 -8.45 -36.81 -10.41
CA ASN A 390 -9.36 -37.16 -9.31
C ASN A 390 -9.15 -36.30 -8.06
N HIS A 391 -8.35 -35.24 -8.15
CA HIS A 391 -8.09 -34.30 -7.07
C HIS A 391 -8.09 -32.86 -7.57
N TYR A 392 -8.36 -31.92 -6.68
CA TYR A 392 -8.24 -30.49 -6.95
C TYR A 392 -7.94 -29.68 -5.68
N LEU A 393 -7.53 -28.44 -5.88
CA LEU A 393 -7.71 -27.34 -4.93
C LEU A 393 -8.96 -26.55 -5.34
N LEU A 394 -9.98 -26.54 -4.49
CA LEU A 394 -11.23 -25.80 -4.66
C LEU A 394 -11.32 -24.70 -3.63
N THR A 395 -11.61 -23.49 -4.09
CA THR A 395 -11.65 -22.29 -3.27
C THR A 395 -12.91 -21.49 -3.54
N ILE A 396 -13.53 -20.97 -2.49
CA ILE A 396 -14.69 -20.09 -2.57
C ILE A 396 -14.34 -18.80 -1.83
N ARG A 397 -14.41 -17.68 -2.56
CA ARG A 397 -14.22 -16.34 -2.01
C ARG A 397 -15.53 -15.58 -2.08
N ALA A 398 -16.08 -15.29 -0.91
CA ALA A 398 -17.22 -14.40 -0.75
C ALA A 398 -16.71 -13.00 -0.43
N THR A 399 -17.19 -11.99 -1.17
CA THR A 399 -16.76 -10.61 -1.01
C THR A 399 -17.96 -9.67 -0.99
N THR A 400 -18.06 -8.86 0.05
CA THR A 400 -19.06 -7.80 0.17
C THR A 400 -18.81 -6.71 -0.89
N PRO A 401 -19.79 -5.84 -1.20
CA PRO A 401 -19.56 -4.73 -2.12
C PRO A 401 -18.33 -3.92 -1.70
N THR A 402 -17.46 -3.60 -2.65
CA THR A 402 -16.20 -2.86 -2.40
C THR A 402 -15.77 -2.07 -3.63
N HIS A 403 -15.05 -0.97 -3.39
CA HIS A 403 -14.42 -0.13 -4.41
C HIS A 403 -13.00 -0.61 -4.79
N ASP A 404 -12.47 -1.63 -4.11
CA ASP A 404 -11.11 -2.13 -4.33
C ASP A 404 -10.86 -2.59 -5.79
N PHE A 405 -11.93 -3.00 -6.49
CA PHE A 405 -11.88 -3.51 -7.86
C PHE A 405 -12.47 -2.55 -8.90
N ASP A 406 -12.69 -1.27 -8.55
CA ASP A 406 -13.17 -0.27 -9.50
C ASP A 406 -12.20 -0.06 -10.67
N ARG A 407 -10.92 -0.36 -10.45
CA ARG A 407 -9.90 -0.40 -11.49
C ARG A 407 -9.55 -1.85 -11.83
N PRO A 408 -9.51 -2.23 -13.13
CA PRO A 408 -9.07 -3.56 -13.55
C PRO A 408 -7.64 -3.85 -13.11
N ARG A 409 -7.40 -5.05 -12.59
CA ARG A 409 -6.10 -5.54 -12.12
C ARG A 409 -5.62 -6.66 -13.04
N TRP A 410 -5.29 -6.32 -14.26
CA TRP A 410 -4.88 -7.30 -15.28
C TRP A 410 -3.64 -8.10 -14.88
N HIS A 411 -3.77 -9.42 -14.87
CA HIS A 411 -2.67 -10.35 -14.57
C HIS A 411 -2.85 -11.72 -15.22
N THR A 412 -1.78 -12.49 -15.23
CA THR A 412 -1.76 -13.95 -15.42
C THR A 412 -1.40 -14.62 -14.10
N ASP A 413 -1.96 -15.79 -13.87
CA ASP A 413 -1.54 -16.66 -12.76
C ASP A 413 -0.15 -17.25 -13.03
N GLU A 414 0.60 -17.51 -11.96
CA GLU A 414 1.84 -18.27 -12.03
C GLU A 414 1.55 -19.79 -12.01
N LEU A 415 2.55 -20.62 -12.30
CA LEU A 415 2.38 -22.08 -12.27
C LEU A 415 2.23 -22.58 -10.82
N PHE A 416 1.17 -23.36 -10.55
CA PHE A 416 0.91 -23.90 -9.21
C PHE A 416 1.90 -25.02 -8.82
N PHE A 417 2.33 -25.83 -9.79
CA PHE A 417 3.09 -27.07 -9.55
C PHE A 417 4.57 -27.00 -9.92
N SER A 418 5.16 -25.80 -10.09
CA SER A 418 6.57 -25.68 -10.47
C SER A 418 7.53 -26.14 -9.36
N ASP A 419 8.55 -26.92 -9.72
CA ASP A 419 9.71 -27.30 -8.89
C ASP A 419 10.65 -26.11 -8.66
N LEU A 420 10.16 -25.11 -7.92
CA LEU A 420 11.06 -24.13 -7.34
C LEU A 420 11.71 -24.79 -6.12
N ALA A 421 13.05 -24.83 -6.10
CA ALA A 421 13.84 -25.45 -5.04
C ALA A 421 13.39 -24.97 -3.64
N ARG A 422 13.52 -25.85 -2.63
CA ARG A 422 13.21 -25.59 -1.21
C ARG A 422 13.51 -24.13 -0.83
N GLY A 423 12.46 -23.33 -0.68
CA GLY A 423 12.55 -21.90 -0.34
C GLY A 423 11.57 -21.00 -1.09
N ASP A 424 11.06 -21.45 -2.24
CA ASP A 424 10.18 -20.66 -3.10
C ASP A 424 8.75 -21.23 -3.15
N LEU A 425 7.85 -20.57 -2.42
CA LEU A 425 6.43 -20.90 -2.43
C LEU A 425 5.76 -20.43 -3.74
N PRO A 426 5.07 -21.30 -4.49
CA PRO A 426 4.24 -20.87 -5.61
C PRO A 426 3.10 -19.97 -5.09
N GLY A 427 2.89 -18.84 -5.77
CA GLY A 427 1.88 -17.84 -5.39
C GLY A 427 2.30 -16.83 -4.31
N VAL A 428 3.53 -16.92 -3.78
CA VAL A 428 4.05 -15.99 -2.74
C VAL A 428 5.33 -15.28 -3.19
N GLY A 429 5.72 -15.46 -4.45
CA GLY A 429 6.83 -14.78 -5.11
C GLY A 429 6.56 -13.30 -5.37
N MET A 430 6.23 -12.53 -4.33
CA MET A 430 6.58 -11.11 -4.31
C MET A 430 7.99 -11.01 -3.71
N GLY A 431 8.98 -11.25 -4.57
CA GLY A 431 10.30 -10.65 -4.44
C GLY A 431 11.48 -11.48 -3.96
N GLN A 432 11.49 -12.79 -4.18
CA GLN A 432 12.81 -13.30 -4.56
C GLN A 432 13.24 -12.54 -5.81
N LYS A 433 14.54 -12.20 -5.90
CA LYS A 433 15.13 -11.74 -7.16
C LYS A 433 14.49 -12.61 -8.25
N SER A 434 13.83 -11.98 -9.22
CA SER A 434 14.07 -12.45 -10.57
C SER A 434 15.59 -12.42 -10.65
N GLN A 435 16.26 -13.55 -10.42
CA GLN A 435 17.58 -13.77 -10.94
C GLN A 435 17.38 -13.76 -12.46
N TYR A 436 17.16 -12.57 -13.00
CA TYR A 436 17.24 -12.30 -14.42
C TYR A 436 18.74 -12.21 -14.74
N HIS A 437 19.44 -13.28 -14.41
CA HIS A 437 20.70 -13.64 -15.02
C HIS A 437 20.35 -14.74 -16.02
N GLY A 438 19.78 -14.34 -17.15
CA GLY A 438 19.84 -15.08 -18.41
C GLY A 438 19.59 -16.60 -18.37
N ARG A 439 18.73 -17.15 -17.49
CA ARG A 439 18.35 -18.56 -17.60
C ARG A 439 17.32 -18.69 -18.71
N LYS A 440 17.83 -19.00 -19.91
CA LYS A 440 17.09 -19.43 -21.11
C LYS A 440 16.26 -20.72 -20.93
N GLU A 441 16.10 -21.22 -19.71
CA GLU A 441 15.46 -22.50 -19.40
C GLU A 441 14.42 -22.32 -18.29
N TYR A 442 13.33 -21.58 -18.55
CA TYR A 442 12.06 -21.91 -17.92
C TYR A 442 11.55 -23.17 -18.62
N CYS A 443 12.12 -24.30 -18.23
CA CYS A 443 11.75 -25.62 -18.74
C CYS A 443 10.24 -25.84 -18.55
N LYS A 444 9.61 -26.41 -19.58
CA LYS A 444 8.24 -26.91 -19.59
C LYS A 444 7.98 -27.73 -18.32
N ALA A 445 7.36 -27.14 -17.30
CA ALA A 445 6.92 -27.89 -16.15
C ALA A 445 5.75 -28.79 -16.59
N PRO A 446 5.82 -30.13 -16.42
CA PRO A 446 4.86 -31.08 -16.98
C PRO A 446 3.49 -31.10 -16.28
N GLY A 447 3.23 -30.14 -15.39
CA GLY A 447 2.05 -30.16 -14.54
C GLY A 447 0.74 -29.76 -15.23
N THR A 448 -0.36 -29.97 -14.50
CA THR A 448 -1.73 -29.78 -15.02
C THR A 448 -1.97 -28.35 -15.56
N ASN A 449 -1.44 -27.29 -14.93
CA ASN A 449 -1.28 -25.92 -15.48
C ASN A 449 -2.53 -25.27 -16.13
N TRP A 450 -3.73 -25.62 -15.68
CA TRP A 450 -4.98 -24.94 -16.02
C TRP A 450 -5.91 -24.86 -14.81
N LYS A 451 -6.89 -23.96 -14.85
CA LYS A 451 -7.89 -23.79 -13.80
C LYS A 451 -9.27 -23.47 -14.37
N ILE A 452 -10.30 -23.70 -13.56
CA ILE A 452 -11.70 -23.32 -13.85
C ILE A 452 -12.14 -22.31 -12.82
N CYS A 453 -12.80 -21.24 -13.25
CA CYS A 453 -13.45 -20.30 -12.32
C CYS A 453 -14.85 -19.87 -12.77
N THR A 454 -15.70 -19.55 -11.80
CA THR A 454 -17.04 -19.01 -12.03
C THR A 454 -17.40 -17.99 -10.95
N SER A 455 -18.35 -17.11 -11.26
CA SER A 455 -19.09 -16.34 -10.25
C SER A 455 -20.46 -16.98 -10.06
N LEU A 456 -20.78 -17.42 -8.83
CA LEU A 456 -22.13 -17.92 -8.50
C LEU A 456 -23.10 -16.78 -8.15
N LEU A 457 -22.54 -15.64 -7.76
CA LEU A 457 -23.25 -14.40 -7.46
C LEU A 457 -22.33 -13.23 -7.83
N GLY A 458 -22.92 -12.14 -8.33
CA GLY A 458 -22.19 -10.93 -8.71
C GLY A 458 -21.45 -11.08 -10.04
N PRO A 459 -20.67 -10.06 -10.43
CA PRO A 459 -20.05 -10.00 -11.75
C PRO A 459 -18.97 -11.08 -11.96
N SER A 460 -18.82 -11.52 -13.20
CA SER A 460 -17.85 -12.54 -13.63
C SER A 460 -16.44 -11.98 -13.82
N THR A 461 -15.43 -12.85 -13.69
CA THR A 461 -14.03 -12.51 -14.01
C THR A 461 -13.92 -12.02 -15.45
N LEU A 462 -13.15 -10.94 -15.64
CA LEU A 462 -12.91 -10.32 -16.94
C LEU A 462 -11.67 -10.95 -17.59
N PHE A 463 -11.72 -11.17 -18.90
CA PHE A 463 -10.64 -11.70 -19.73
C PHE A 463 -10.38 -10.76 -20.89
N ILE A 464 -9.12 -10.56 -21.27
CA ILE A 464 -8.80 -9.89 -22.54
C ILE A 464 -9.22 -10.81 -23.71
N PRO A 465 -9.81 -10.29 -24.80
CA PRO A 465 -10.17 -11.11 -25.97
C PRO A 465 -8.99 -11.95 -26.50
N LEU A 466 -9.30 -13.14 -27.03
CA LEU A 466 -8.32 -14.17 -27.39
C LEU A 466 -7.24 -13.66 -28.36
N GLU A 467 -7.63 -12.83 -29.32
CA GLU A 467 -6.77 -12.21 -30.33
C GLU A 467 -5.71 -11.24 -29.76
N HIS A 468 -5.90 -10.77 -28.53
CA HIS A 468 -5.02 -9.79 -27.89
C HIS A 468 -4.16 -10.38 -26.77
N GLN A 469 -4.42 -11.63 -26.39
CA GLN A 469 -3.78 -12.27 -25.25
C GLN A 469 -2.24 -12.28 -25.33
N SER A 470 -1.64 -12.68 -26.45
CA SER A 470 -0.17 -12.72 -26.59
C SER A 470 0.48 -11.34 -26.47
N ALA A 471 -0.12 -10.32 -27.10
CA ALA A 471 0.36 -8.95 -27.05
C ALA A 471 0.24 -8.35 -25.64
N THR A 472 -0.83 -8.67 -24.92
CA THR A 472 -1.05 -8.19 -23.55
C THR A 472 -0.12 -8.85 -22.53
N ARG A 473 0.21 -10.14 -22.70
CA ARG A 473 1.26 -10.80 -21.89
C ARG A 473 2.64 -10.17 -22.08
N GLN A 474 3.03 -9.87 -23.32
CA GLN A 474 4.30 -9.18 -23.57
C GLN A 474 4.34 -7.80 -22.91
N LYS A 475 3.23 -7.07 -22.89
CA LYS A 475 3.12 -5.79 -22.17
C LYS A 475 3.23 -5.97 -20.66
N GLN A 476 2.57 -6.98 -20.09
CA GLN A 476 2.69 -7.32 -18.67
C GLN A 476 4.13 -7.67 -18.29
N HIS A 477 4.84 -8.45 -19.13
CA HIS A 477 6.24 -8.77 -18.91
C HIS A 477 7.11 -7.52 -18.88
N LYS A 478 7.00 -6.66 -19.90
CA LYS A 478 7.73 -5.40 -19.98
C LYS A 478 7.41 -4.46 -18.81
N ALA A 479 6.15 -4.38 -18.40
CA ALA A 479 5.75 -3.57 -17.24
C ALA A 479 6.38 -4.12 -15.95
N ARG A 480 6.39 -5.45 -15.76
CA ARG A 480 7.05 -6.09 -14.60
C ARG A 480 8.56 -5.91 -14.62
N GLU A 481 9.22 -6.02 -15.77
CA GLU A 481 10.66 -5.75 -15.92
C GLU A 481 10.97 -4.28 -15.60
N ALA A 482 10.19 -3.33 -16.13
CA ALA A 482 10.39 -1.91 -15.89
C ALA A 482 10.11 -1.51 -14.43
N ALA A 483 9.19 -2.20 -13.76
CA ALA A 483 8.90 -2.00 -12.34
C ALA A 483 9.78 -2.87 -11.42
N SER A 484 10.66 -3.70 -11.98
CA SER A 484 11.58 -4.53 -11.22
C SER A 484 12.56 -3.66 -10.44
N THR A 485 12.78 -3.99 -9.18
CA THR A 485 13.65 -3.24 -8.27
C THR A 485 14.72 -4.18 -7.74
N ASP A 486 15.98 -3.75 -7.77
CA ASP A 486 17.10 -4.50 -7.20
C ASP A 486 17.05 -4.48 -5.66
N HIS A 487 16.31 -5.41 -5.06
CA HIS A 487 16.37 -5.68 -3.63
C HIS A 487 16.06 -7.14 -3.33
N ALA A 488 16.59 -7.65 -2.20
CA ALA A 488 16.22 -8.95 -1.67
C ALA A 488 14.93 -8.79 -0.85
N CYS A 489 13.78 -9.24 -1.39
CA CYS A 489 12.50 -9.20 -0.69
C CYS A 489 12.40 -10.46 0.18
N LEU A 490 12.63 -10.32 1.48
CA LEU A 490 12.51 -11.42 2.45
C LEU A 490 11.12 -11.47 3.13
N SER A 491 10.20 -10.58 2.74
CA SER A 491 8.91 -10.39 3.41
C SER A 491 7.76 -10.30 2.43
N ILE A 492 6.69 -11.06 2.69
CA ILE A 492 5.40 -11.03 1.98
C ILE A 492 4.71 -9.65 2.06
N ARG A 493 5.14 -8.77 2.98
CA ARG A 493 4.62 -7.40 3.14
C ARG A 493 5.60 -6.33 2.66
N CYS A 494 6.59 -6.69 1.85
CA CYS A 494 7.51 -5.71 1.30
C CYS A 494 6.74 -4.73 0.43
N VAL A 495 6.71 -3.48 0.87
CA VAL A 495 6.00 -2.43 0.17
C VAL A 495 6.72 -2.05 -1.14
N GLY A 496 8.02 -2.35 -1.29
CA GLY A 496 8.72 -2.25 -2.58
C GLY A 496 8.10 -3.20 -3.62
N CYS A 497 7.98 -4.48 -3.26
CA CYS A 497 7.29 -5.49 -4.04
C CYS A 497 5.80 -5.11 -4.28
N ALA A 498 5.11 -4.56 -3.29
CA ALA A 498 3.72 -4.09 -3.42
C ALA A 498 3.57 -2.84 -4.32
N SER A 499 4.51 -1.90 -4.28
CA SER A 499 4.49 -0.67 -5.10
C SER A 499 4.86 -0.97 -6.55
N ALA A 500 5.83 -1.87 -6.77
CA ALA A 500 6.13 -2.40 -8.10
C ALA A 500 4.90 -3.10 -8.67
N ALA A 501 4.23 -3.95 -7.88
CA ALA A 501 2.98 -4.59 -8.27
C ALA A 501 1.87 -3.56 -8.58
N GLU A 502 1.74 -2.47 -7.82
CA GLU A 502 0.74 -1.42 -8.08
C GLU A 502 1.07 -0.60 -9.34
N SER A 503 2.33 -0.23 -9.56
CA SER A 503 2.77 0.44 -10.79
C SER A 503 2.49 -0.40 -12.03
N VAL A 504 2.75 -1.72 -11.95
CA VAL A 504 2.36 -2.67 -13.00
C VAL A 504 0.85 -2.67 -13.21
N ARG A 505 0.05 -2.70 -12.13
CA ARG A 505 -1.42 -2.66 -12.24
C ARG A 505 -1.91 -1.40 -12.93
N GLU A 506 -1.43 -0.21 -12.53
CA GLU A 506 -1.86 1.06 -13.13
C GLU A 506 -1.46 1.16 -14.61
N ASN A 507 -0.23 0.72 -14.94
CA ASN A 507 0.25 0.67 -16.31
C ASN A 507 -0.65 -0.23 -17.17
N LEU A 508 -0.96 -1.44 -16.69
CA LEU A 508 -1.77 -2.39 -17.44
C LEU A 508 -3.24 -1.98 -17.51
N ALA A 509 -3.81 -1.43 -16.44
CA ALA A 509 -5.18 -0.89 -16.46
C ALA A 509 -5.35 0.15 -17.58
N THR A 510 -4.38 1.06 -17.72
CA THR A 510 -4.39 2.11 -18.74
C THR A 510 -4.11 1.55 -20.14
N ASN A 511 -3.05 0.76 -20.29
CA ASN A 511 -2.56 0.31 -21.60
C ASN A 511 -3.39 -0.82 -22.23
N LEU A 512 -4.15 -1.54 -21.41
CA LEU A 512 -4.98 -2.66 -21.87
C LEU A 512 -6.45 -2.27 -22.05
N ALA A 513 -6.90 -1.11 -21.52
CA ALA A 513 -8.29 -0.64 -21.66
C ALA A 513 -8.79 -0.65 -23.11
N ARG A 514 -7.92 -0.33 -24.07
CA ARG A 514 -8.23 -0.30 -25.51
C ARG A 514 -8.61 -1.65 -26.13
N PHE A 515 -8.27 -2.76 -25.47
CA PHE A 515 -8.51 -4.10 -26.01
C PHE A 515 -9.87 -4.68 -25.61
N GLY A 516 -10.63 -3.99 -24.76
CA GLY A 516 -11.91 -4.49 -24.26
C GLY A 516 -11.75 -5.65 -23.28
N ALA A 517 -12.88 -6.24 -22.87
CA ALA A 517 -12.92 -7.36 -21.95
C ALA A 517 -14.14 -8.27 -22.22
N GLU A 518 -13.95 -9.56 -22.01
CA GLU A 518 -14.98 -10.59 -22.07
C GLU A 518 -15.18 -11.24 -20.69
N ALA A 519 -16.37 -11.76 -20.44
CA ALA A 519 -16.70 -12.41 -19.17
C ALA A 519 -17.72 -13.51 -19.39
N ALA A 520 -17.67 -14.54 -18.55
CA ALA A 520 -18.64 -15.63 -18.52
C ALA A 520 -20.03 -15.10 -18.14
N GLY A 521 -21.07 -15.53 -18.86
CA GLY A 521 -22.46 -15.24 -18.53
C GLY A 521 -22.99 -16.06 -17.36
N PRO A 522 -24.25 -15.82 -16.93
CA PRO A 522 -24.91 -16.64 -15.92
C PRO A 522 -24.96 -18.12 -16.34
N GLY A 523 -24.55 -19.02 -15.44
CA GLY A 523 -24.47 -20.46 -15.72
C GLY A 523 -23.28 -20.87 -16.62
N GLU A 524 -22.35 -19.96 -16.88
CA GLU A 524 -21.09 -20.22 -17.58
C GLU A 524 -19.89 -20.09 -16.65
N CYS A 525 -18.83 -20.84 -16.93
CA CYS A 525 -17.54 -20.76 -16.25
C CYS A 525 -16.40 -20.57 -17.24
N ALA A 526 -15.30 -19.98 -16.80
CA ALA A 526 -14.10 -19.84 -17.60
C ALA A 526 -13.11 -20.97 -17.28
N MET A 527 -12.63 -21.67 -18.31
CA MET A 527 -11.53 -22.62 -18.22
C MET A 527 -10.33 -22.07 -18.97
N PHE A 528 -9.17 -21.99 -18.32
CA PHE A 528 -8.01 -21.31 -18.90
C PHE A 528 -6.67 -21.81 -18.38
N ARG A 529 -5.64 -21.63 -19.19
CA ARG A 529 -4.26 -21.95 -18.82
C ARG A 529 -3.71 -20.93 -17.83
N VAL A 530 -2.70 -21.37 -17.08
CA VAL A 530 -1.94 -20.51 -16.17
C VAL A 530 -0.45 -20.54 -16.53
N GLY A 531 0.31 -19.63 -15.95
CA GLY A 531 1.73 -19.44 -16.25
C GLY A 531 1.98 -18.28 -17.21
N ARG A 532 3.25 -17.88 -17.29
CA ARG A 532 3.67 -16.64 -17.98
C ARG A 532 3.54 -16.70 -19.49
N GLU A 533 3.70 -17.87 -20.09
CA GLU A 533 3.75 -18.01 -21.56
C GLU A 533 2.37 -18.22 -22.18
N THR A 534 1.52 -18.98 -21.50
CA THR A 534 0.22 -19.44 -22.04
C THR A 534 -0.98 -19.03 -21.19
N GLY A 535 -0.75 -18.35 -20.06
CA GLY A 535 -1.81 -17.96 -19.14
C GLY A 535 -2.73 -16.89 -19.70
N ALA A 536 -4.02 -17.02 -19.47
CA ALA A 536 -4.98 -16.01 -19.90
C ALA A 536 -4.89 -14.75 -19.02
N MET A 537 -4.74 -13.59 -19.67
CA MET A 537 -4.81 -12.28 -19.05
C MET A 537 -6.23 -12.00 -18.58
N HIS A 538 -6.38 -11.86 -17.27
CA HIS A 538 -7.67 -11.68 -16.62
C HIS A 538 -7.61 -10.68 -15.47
N SER A 539 -8.78 -10.22 -15.03
CA SER A 539 -8.96 -9.25 -13.96
C SER A 539 -10.24 -9.54 -13.18
N GLU A 540 -10.24 -9.19 -11.90
CA GLU A 540 -11.49 -9.06 -11.15
C GLU A 540 -12.39 -7.97 -11.78
N PRO A 541 -13.72 -8.16 -11.74
CA PRO A 541 -14.66 -7.16 -12.21
C PRO A 541 -14.86 -6.03 -11.19
N CYS A 542 -15.38 -4.90 -11.67
CA CYS A 542 -15.84 -3.82 -10.82
C CYS A 542 -16.99 -4.27 -9.89
N MET A 543 -16.87 -3.92 -8.61
CA MET A 543 -17.74 -4.41 -7.53
C MET A 543 -18.58 -3.31 -6.87
N SER A 544 -18.38 -2.04 -7.23
CA SER A 544 -19.11 -0.90 -6.64
C SER A 544 -20.59 -0.87 -7.00
N GLY A 545 -21.01 -1.54 -8.09
CA GLY A 545 -22.41 -1.72 -8.47
C GLY A 545 -23.06 -3.02 -7.97
N ALA A 546 -22.31 -3.92 -7.33
CA ALA A 546 -22.79 -5.27 -6.98
C ALA A 546 -23.52 -5.27 -5.63
N GLN A 547 -24.80 -4.92 -5.61
CA GLN A 547 -25.62 -4.73 -4.39
C GLN A 547 -25.58 -5.92 -3.40
N HIS A 548 -25.45 -7.15 -3.88
CA HIS A 548 -25.51 -8.36 -3.05
C HIS A 548 -24.13 -9.01 -2.79
N GLY A 549 -23.04 -8.36 -3.22
CA GLY A 549 -21.68 -8.90 -3.15
C GLY A 549 -21.36 -9.87 -4.29
N ARG A 550 -20.26 -10.63 -4.14
CA ARG A 550 -19.76 -11.60 -5.14
C ARG A 550 -19.31 -12.90 -4.50
N ILE A 551 -19.69 -14.01 -5.11
CA ILE A 551 -19.26 -15.36 -4.74
C ILE A 551 -18.44 -15.92 -5.89
N PHE A 552 -17.12 -15.92 -5.72
CA PHE A 552 -16.18 -16.41 -6.72
C PHE A 552 -15.70 -17.81 -6.34
N VAL A 553 -15.79 -18.75 -7.29
CA VAL A 553 -15.31 -20.12 -7.12
C VAL A 553 -14.16 -20.36 -8.08
N ASN A 554 -13.07 -20.93 -7.56
CA ASN A 554 -11.86 -21.24 -8.32
C ASN A 554 -11.38 -22.66 -8.03
N VAL A 555 -11.10 -23.41 -9.10
CA VAL A 555 -10.72 -24.83 -9.08
C VAL A 555 -9.42 -25.01 -9.82
N VAL A 556 -8.41 -25.56 -9.15
CA VAL A 556 -7.11 -25.91 -9.71
C VAL A 556 -6.96 -27.43 -9.64
N PRO A 557 -7.17 -28.15 -10.75
CA PRO A 557 -6.99 -29.61 -10.79
C PRO A 557 -5.51 -29.98 -10.77
N GLY A 558 -5.22 -31.14 -10.20
CA GLY A 558 -3.86 -31.68 -10.15
C GLY A 558 -3.85 -33.14 -9.72
N THR A 559 -2.70 -33.80 -9.86
CA THR A 559 -2.49 -35.13 -9.30
C THR A 559 -2.38 -35.06 -7.78
N GLU A 560 -2.55 -36.20 -7.10
CA GLU A 560 -2.35 -36.26 -5.65
C GLU A 560 -0.94 -35.79 -5.25
N GLU A 561 0.08 -36.21 -6.00
CA GLU A 561 1.47 -35.84 -5.75
C GLU A 561 1.70 -34.33 -5.93
N GLU A 562 1.17 -33.74 -7.01
CA GLU A 562 1.25 -32.30 -7.28
C GLU A 562 0.63 -31.48 -6.13
N LEU A 563 -0.57 -31.86 -5.69
CA LEU A 563 -1.29 -31.16 -4.63
C LEU A 563 -0.66 -31.39 -3.26
N ARG A 564 -0.17 -32.60 -2.97
CA ARG A 564 0.57 -32.91 -1.74
C ARG A 564 1.88 -32.12 -1.67
N GLY A 565 2.61 -32.03 -2.79
CA GLY A 565 3.80 -31.19 -2.91
C GLY A 565 3.49 -29.71 -2.68
N MET A 566 2.41 -29.20 -3.29
CA MET A 566 1.93 -27.83 -3.08
C MET A 566 1.56 -27.53 -1.62
N MET A 567 0.79 -28.41 -0.96
CA MET A 567 0.45 -28.25 0.47
C MET A 567 1.70 -28.32 1.36
N GLY A 568 2.63 -29.22 1.05
CA GLY A 568 3.89 -29.38 1.78
C GLY A 568 4.75 -28.12 1.75
N LYS A 569 4.75 -27.36 0.64
CA LYS A 569 5.42 -26.06 0.56
C LYS A 569 4.87 -25.08 1.61
N TRP A 570 3.56 -25.05 1.83
CA TRP A 570 2.91 -24.22 2.85
C TRP A 570 2.96 -24.80 4.27
N GLY A 571 3.69 -25.91 4.50
CA GLY A 571 3.73 -26.59 5.79
C GLY A 571 2.39 -27.24 6.18
N MET A 572 1.53 -27.51 5.19
CA MET A 572 0.20 -28.07 5.40
C MET A 572 0.16 -29.56 5.06
N GLY A 573 -0.58 -30.34 5.86
CA GLY A 573 -0.92 -31.72 5.52
C GLY A 573 -1.88 -31.81 4.32
N PHE A 574 -1.95 -32.98 3.70
CA PHE A 574 -2.90 -33.31 2.63
C PHE A 574 -3.65 -34.60 3.00
N PRO A 575 -4.99 -34.68 2.82
CA PRO A 575 -5.89 -33.61 2.35
C PRO A 575 -6.13 -32.55 3.43
N ARG A 576 -6.58 -31.35 3.03
CA ARG A 576 -6.84 -30.26 3.98
C ARG A 576 -8.02 -29.39 3.56
N GLN A 577 -8.71 -28.88 4.58
CA GLN A 577 -9.81 -27.94 4.43
C GLN A 577 -9.79 -26.91 5.54
N TRP A 578 -10.12 -25.66 5.23
CA TRP A 578 -10.17 -24.57 6.18
C TRP A 578 -11.01 -23.42 5.64
N TRP A 579 -11.47 -22.56 6.55
CA TRP A 579 -12.08 -21.30 6.17
C TRP A 579 -11.73 -20.21 7.16
N GLN A 580 -11.86 -18.96 6.71
CA GLN A 580 -11.65 -17.78 7.52
C GLN A 580 -12.62 -16.68 7.09
N TRP A 581 -13.09 -15.90 8.05
CA TRP A 581 -13.77 -14.63 7.86
C TRP A 581 -12.84 -13.45 8.17
N TRP A 582 -13.10 -12.28 7.59
CA TRP A 582 -12.42 -11.05 7.97
C TRP A 582 -13.34 -9.83 7.83
N VAL A 583 -13.09 -8.82 8.67
CA VAL A 583 -13.76 -7.52 8.63
C VAL A 583 -12.81 -6.51 7.98
N GLN A 584 -13.32 -5.65 7.08
CA GLN A 584 -12.51 -4.56 6.54
C GLN A 584 -11.97 -3.70 7.69
N GLY A 585 -10.64 -3.64 7.83
CA GLY A 585 -9.95 -2.82 8.84
C GLY A 585 -9.19 -3.56 9.95
N PHE A 586 -9.33 -4.88 10.11
CA PHE A 586 -8.54 -5.63 11.08
C PHE A 586 -8.06 -6.98 10.52
N ASN A 587 -6.75 -7.15 10.36
CA ASN A 587 -6.12 -8.46 10.25
C ASN A 587 -5.99 -9.03 11.67
N VAL A 588 -6.99 -9.78 12.13
CA VAL A 588 -6.85 -10.62 13.33
C VAL A 588 -6.00 -11.82 12.92
N GLN A 589 -4.89 -12.06 13.63
CA GLN A 589 -4.05 -13.23 13.41
C GLN A 589 -4.87 -14.54 13.54
N PRO A 590 -4.44 -15.63 12.89
CA PRO A 590 -5.04 -16.93 13.13
C PRO A 590 -4.91 -17.27 14.62
N LEU A 591 -6.06 -17.45 15.28
CA LEU A 591 -6.11 -18.13 16.57
C LEU A 591 -5.57 -19.54 16.34
N VAL A 592 -4.39 -19.78 16.92
CA VAL A 592 -3.85 -21.11 17.11
C VAL A 592 -4.81 -21.84 18.04
N ALA A 593 -5.42 -22.92 17.53
CA ALA A 593 -5.98 -24.01 18.31
C ALA A 593 -5.35 -25.31 17.82
#